data_AF-A0AAW3PW93-F1
#
_entry.id   AF-A0AAW3PW93-F1
#
_cell.length_a   1.000
_cell.length_b   1.000
_cell.length_c   1.000
_cell.angle_alpha   90.00
_cell.angle_beta   90.00
_cell.angle_gamma   90.00
#
_symmetry.space_group_name_H-M   'P 1'
#
loop_
_entity.id
_entity.type
_entity.pdbx_description
1 polymer ?
#
loop_
_entity_poly.entity_id
_entity_poly.type
_entity_poly.pdbx_seq_one_letter_code
_entity_poly.pdbx_strand_id
1 'polypeptide(L)'
;MSTEELTPLLRQLAEKRLGRPLEPEEQALLERLPSRQGNPPPPAGGPAAQAGAAKPPLPQFKTRQEAREQIKHFLQLNQQKAYEKMRGILQTIDTQNETTLGMLASEQRKVSGVLDAHEPAGDAQASGAVEIQDSTREALTMIGEQLTGLIRQEIEACFRQYGDALAERLAGGLAVRLDAMEDRLRTIGAGPAGPAEPTAAVHDTPGAASME
;
A
#
# COMPACT_ATOMS: atom_id res chain seq x y z
N MET A 1 35.11 22.88 27.12
CA MET A 1 34.08 23.70 27.78
C MET A 1 33.18 24.21 26.65
N SER A 2 32.05 23.61 26.28
CA SER A 2 30.90 23.18 27.09
C SER A 2 30.18 22.00 26.41
N THR A 3 30.13 20.84 27.06
CA THR A 3 29.45 19.62 26.56
C THR A 3 28.20 19.27 27.38
N GLU A 4 27.89 20.06 28.39
CA GLU A 4 26.72 19.89 29.27
C GLU A 4 25.47 20.62 28.78
N GLU A 5 25.52 21.38 27.68
CA GLU A 5 24.40 22.24 27.25
C GLU A 5 23.46 21.59 26.22
N LEU A 6 23.91 20.61 25.43
CA LEU A 6 23.07 19.96 24.41
C LEU A 6 22.08 18.95 25.02
N THR A 7 22.51 18.19 26.02
CA THR A 7 21.68 17.21 26.75
C THR A 7 20.48 17.84 27.48
N PRO A 8 20.61 18.97 28.20
CA PRO A 8 19.48 19.62 28.86
C PRO A 8 18.50 20.25 27.86
N LEU A 9 18.97 20.78 26.72
CA LEU A 9 18.08 21.31 25.68
C LEU A 9 17.23 20.21 25.02
N LEU A 10 17.82 19.04 24.78
CA LEU A 10 17.09 17.88 24.25
C LEU A 10 16.06 17.35 25.25
N ARG A 11 16.41 17.29 26.54
CA ARG A 11 15.48 16.96 27.62
C ARG A 11 14.29 17.93 27.66
N GLN A 12 14.57 19.24 27.68
CA GLN A 12 13.53 20.26 27.73
C GLN A 12 12.58 20.21 26.52
N LEU A 13 13.12 19.89 25.35
CA LEU A 13 12.31 19.72 24.14
C LEU A 13 11.43 18.47 24.22
N ALA A 14 11.95 17.36 24.74
CA ALA A 14 11.18 16.14 24.95
C ALA A 14 10.04 16.35 25.97
N GLU A 15 10.32 16.95 27.14
CA GLU A 15 9.31 17.26 28.17
C GLU A 15 8.20 18.16 27.63
N LYS A 16 8.57 19.18 26.85
CA LYS A 16 7.60 20.09 26.23
C LYS A 16 6.69 19.39 25.20
N ARG A 17 7.17 18.34 24.55
CA ARG A 17 6.37 17.56 23.58
C ARG A 17 5.52 16.50 24.26
N LEU A 18 6.01 15.92 25.35
CA LEU A 18 5.32 14.89 26.12
C LEU A 18 4.32 15.50 27.12
N GLY A 19 4.47 16.77 27.50
CA GLY A 19 3.59 17.46 28.45
C GLY A 19 3.71 16.93 29.89
N ARG A 20 4.72 16.09 30.16
CA ARG A 20 5.01 15.42 31.43
C ARG A 20 6.53 15.26 31.57
N PRO A 21 7.07 15.12 32.79
CA PRO A 21 8.49 14.83 33.00
C PRO A 21 8.87 13.48 32.40
N LEU A 22 10.14 13.32 31.99
CA LEU A 22 10.62 12.05 31.42
C LEU A 22 10.76 10.97 32.48
N GLU A 23 10.30 9.77 32.13
CA GLU A 23 10.51 8.56 32.93
C GLU A 23 12.00 8.16 32.93
N PRO A 24 12.49 7.47 33.98
CA PRO A 24 13.90 7.14 34.13
C PRO A 24 14.45 6.29 32.97
N GLU A 25 13.61 5.45 32.37
CA GLU A 25 13.98 4.65 31.19
C GLU A 25 14.16 5.53 29.93
N GLU A 26 13.37 6.59 29.79
CA GLU A 26 13.45 7.55 28.68
C GLU A 26 14.68 8.45 28.80
N GLN A 27 15.07 8.78 30.04
CA GLN A 27 16.32 9.50 30.32
C GLN A 27 17.54 8.70 29.90
N ALA A 28 17.57 7.40 30.22
CA ALA A 28 18.65 6.50 29.79
C ALA A 28 18.72 6.37 28.26
N LEU A 29 17.57 6.43 27.56
CA LEU A 29 17.53 6.43 26.10
C LEU A 29 18.08 7.73 25.49
N LEU A 30 17.81 8.89 26.11
CA LEU A 30 18.40 10.17 25.70
C LEU A 30 19.91 10.23 25.90
N GLU A 31 20.42 9.64 26.98
CA GLU A 31 21.86 9.54 27.25
C GLU A 31 22.58 8.56 26.31
N ARG A 32 21.86 7.55 25.80
CA ARG A 32 22.37 6.59 24.81
C ARG A 32 22.31 7.09 23.37
N LEU A 33 21.67 8.24 23.10
CA LEU A 33 21.69 8.81 21.76
C LEU A 33 23.14 9.17 21.40
N PRO A 34 23.65 8.66 20.28
CA PRO A 34 25.02 8.94 19.89
C PRO A 34 25.19 10.44 19.69
N SER A 35 26.02 11.05 20.53
CA SER A 35 26.54 12.39 20.35
C SER A 35 27.08 12.46 18.92
N ARG A 36 26.40 13.19 18.04
CA ARG A 36 26.74 13.24 16.61
C ARG A 36 28.03 14.04 16.40
N GLN A 37 29.16 13.51 16.84
CA GLN A 37 30.51 13.81 16.38
C GLN A 37 31.38 12.57 16.56
N GLY A 38 31.58 11.85 15.46
CA GLY A 38 32.53 10.75 15.37
C GLY A 38 32.28 10.00 14.07
N ASN A 39 33.15 10.20 13.07
CA ASN A 39 33.18 9.37 11.87
C ASN A 39 33.09 7.89 12.25
N PRO A 40 32.27 7.07 11.55
CA PRO A 40 32.41 5.63 11.71
C PRO A 40 33.81 5.23 11.23
N PRO A 41 34.57 4.40 11.98
CA PRO A 41 35.84 3.87 11.50
C PRO A 41 35.59 2.99 10.27
N PRO A 42 36.51 2.97 9.29
CA PRO A 42 36.34 2.14 8.10
C PRO A 42 36.38 0.66 8.51
N PRO A 43 35.52 -0.21 7.94
CA PRO A 43 35.64 -1.64 8.17
C PRO A 43 36.92 -2.15 7.51
N ALA A 44 37.73 -2.85 8.30
CA ALA A 44 38.93 -3.52 7.83
C ALA A 44 38.57 -4.84 7.13
N GLY A 45 39.06 -5.02 5.90
CA GLY A 45 39.31 -6.34 5.30
C GLY A 45 38.40 -6.76 4.14
N GLY A 46 38.92 -6.66 2.91
CA GLY A 46 38.43 -7.38 1.73
C GLY A 46 38.85 -6.72 0.40
N PRO A 47 39.52 -7.43 -0.54
CA PRO A 47 40.10 -6.82 -1.73
C PRO A 47 39.05 -6.49 -2.81
N ALA A 48 39.40 -5.51 -3.62
CA ALA A 48 38.55 -4.73 -4.53
C ALA A 48 38.11 -5.41 -5.83
N ALA A 49 36.93 -5.01 -6.33
CA ALA A 49 36.65 -4.59 -7.73
C ALA A 49 35.15 -4.20 -7.85
N GLN A 50 34.78 -2.91 -7.78
CA GLN A 50 34.68 -1.90 -8.86
C GLN A 50 33.26 -1.67 -9.42
N ALA A 51 33.02 -0.40 -9.79
CA ALA A 51 31.89 0.22 -10.51
C ALA A 51 30.72 0.69 -9.61
N GLY A 52 30.36 1.97 -9.52
CA GLY A 52 30.78 3.16 -10.26
C GLY A 52 29.68 4.21 -10.12
N ALA A 53 29.82 5.11 -9.15
CA ALA A 53 29.08 6.37 -9.11
C ALA A 53 29.81 7.28 -8.11
N ALA A 54 30.87 7.93 -8.59
CA ALA A 54 31.47 9.04 -7.87
C ALA A 54 30.36 10.08 -7.65
N LYS A 55 29.90 10.18 -6.40
CA LYS A 55 28.98 11.22 -5.96
C LYS A 55 29.65 12.55 -6.32
N PRO A 56 29.08 13.39 -7.20
CA PRO A 56 29.71 14.66 -7.52
C PRO A 56 29.86 15.46 -6.21
N PRO A 57 31.00 16.14 -6.00
CA PRO A 57 31.20 16.93 -4.79
C PRO A 57 30.06 17.94 -4.69
N LEU A 58 29.45 18.01 -3.49
CA LEU A 58 28.43 19.01 -3.19
C LEU A 58 29.00 20.39 -3.54
N PRO A 59 28.31 21.21 -4.35
CA PRO A 59 28.79 22.55 -4.67
C PRO A 59 29.00 23.31 -3.37
N GLN A 60 30.25 23.73 -3.14
CA GLN A 60 30.62 24.53 -1.98
C GLN A 60 30.09 25.94 -2.22
N PHE A 61 28.85 26.16 -1.79
CA PHE A 61 28.23 27.48 -1.87
C PHE A 61 28.97 28.44 -0.94
N LYS A 62 29.59 29.47 -1.53
CA LYS A 62 30.32 30.49 -0.76
C LYS A 62 29.34 31.40 -0.01
N THR A 63 28.11 31.54 -0.52
CA THR A 63 27.03 32.30 0.13
C THR A 63 25.68 31.59 0.01
N ARG A 64 24.77 31.80 0.99
CA ARG A 64 23.40 31.26 0.95
C ARG A 64 22.56 31.84 -0.20
N GLN A 65 22.94 32.99 -0.75
CA GLN A 65 22.25 33.63 -1.88
C GLN A 65 22.57 32.94 -3.21
N GLU A 66 23.84 32.63 -3.49
CA GLU A 66 24.24 31.85 -4.67
C GLU A 66 23.58 30.47 -4.69
N ALA A 67 23.43 29.83 -3.53
CA ALA A 67 22.72 28.57 -3.42
C ALA A 67 21.25 28.67 -3.84
N ARG A 68 20.56 29.75 -3.42
CA ARG A 68 19.16 29.98 -3.78
C ARG A 68 19.00 30.26 -5.27
N GLU A 69 19.91 31.02 -5.86
CA GLU A 69 19.89 31.31 -7.30
C GLU A 69 20.16 30.06 -8.14
N GLN A 70 21.14 29.24 -7.76
CA GLN A 70 21.43 27.99 -8.45
C GLN A 70 20.27 26.98 -8.32
N ILE A 71 19.63 26.90 -7.15
CA ILE A 71 18.43 26.06 -6.97
C ILE A 71 17.28 26.55 -7.85
N LYS A 72 17.04 27.87 -7.93
CA LYS A 72 16.01 28.44 -8.82
C LYS A 72 16.28 28.09 -10.28
N HIS A 73 17.53 28.24 -10.72
CA HIS A 73 17.92 27.91 -12.10
C HIS A 73 17.78 26.41 -12.37
N PHE A 74 18.20 25.55 -11.46
CA PHE A 74 18.04 24.10 -11.60
C PHE A 74 16.57 23.69 -11.61
N LEU A 75 15.74 24.31 -10.77
CA LEU A 75 14.30 24.06 -10.73
C LEU A 75 13.64 24.47 -12.05
N GLN A 76 13.98 25.63 -12.60
CA GLN A 76 13.47 26.10 -13.89
C GLN A 76 13.90 25.19 -15.04
N LEU A 77 15.18 24.79 -15.08
CA LEU A 77 15.69 23.87 -16.08
C LEU A 77 15.05 22.48 -15.96
N ASN A 78 14.84 21.99 -14.74
CA ASN A 78 14.18 20.72 -14.50
C ASN A 78 12.71 20.76 -14.94
N GLN A 79 12.02 21.86 -14.66
CA GLN A 79 10.65 22.08 -15.10
C GLN A 79 10.57 22.09 -16.64
N GLN A 80 11.45 22.83 -17.33
CA GLN A 80 11.52 22.82 -18.79
C GLN A 80 11.75 21.40 -19.34
N LYS A 81 12.72 20.67 -18.77
CA LYS A 81 13.01 19.29 -19.16
C LYS A 81 11.83 18.34 -18.90
N ALA A 82 11.07 18.57 -17.83
CA ALA A 82 9.86 17.80 -17.53
C ALA A 82 8.77 18.08 -18.57
N TYR A 83 8.56 19.34 -18.97
CA TYR A 83 7.61 19.71 -20.03
C TYR A 83 7.99 19.10 -21.38
N GLU A 84 9.27 19.14 -21.76
CA GLU A 84 9.75 18.52 -23.01
C GLU A 84 9.55 17.00 -23.01
N LYS A 85 9.88 16.33 -21.90
CA LYS A 85 9.62 14.89 -21.76
C LYS A 85 8.14 14.56 -21.86
N MET A 86 7.29 15.32 -21.18
CA MET A 86 5.84 15.11 -21.22
C MET A 86 5.29 15.29 -22.63
N ARG A 87 5.76 16.30 -23.36
CA ARG A 87 5.41 16.51 -24.77
C ARG A 87 5.85 15.33 -25.65
N GLY A 88 7.06 14.81 -25.44
CA GLY A 88 7.55 13.65 -26.18
C GLY A 88 6.75 12.37 -25.90
N ILE A 89 6.36 12.14 -24.65
CA ILE A 89 5.49 11.03 -24.28
C ILE A 89 4.12 11.17 -24.95
N LEU A 90 3.49 12.33 -24.88
CA LEU A 90 2.19 12.59 -25.52
C LEU A 90 2.26 12.36 -27.03
N GLN A 91 3.30 12.87 -27.71
CA GLN A 91 3.50 12.63 -29.14
C GLN A 91 3.70 11.13 -29.47
N THR A 92 4.40 10.40 -28.60
CA THR A 92 4.57 8.94 -28.76
C THR A 92 3.23 8.22 -28.59
N ILE A 93 2.40 8.61 -27.62
CA ILE A 93 1.06 8.05 -27.44
C ILE A 93 0.18 8.34 -28.65
N ASP A 94 0.19 9.56 -29.17
CA ASP A 94 -0.60 9.93 -30.35
C ASP A 94 -0.21 9.10 -31.57
N THR A 95 1.09 8.95 -31.85
CA THR A 95 1.58 8.11 -32.96
C THR A 95 1.27 6.62 -32.78
N GLN A 96 1.37 6.10 -31.55
CA GLN A 96 0.99 4.73 -31.23
C GLN A 96 -0.52 4.50 -31.40
N ASN A 97 -1.35 5.47 -31.00
CA ASN A 97 -2.80 5.42 -31.19
C ASN A 97 -3.17 5.46 -32.67
N GLU A 98 -2.58 6.35 -33.46
CA GLU A 98 -2.82 6.40 -34.90
C GLU A 98 -2.42 5.09 -35.59
N THR A 99 -1.27 4.52 -35.22
CA THR A 99 -0.83 3.21 -35.73
C THR A 99 -1.82 2.11 -35.36
N THR A 100 -2.31 2.10 -34.11
CA THR A 100 -3.27 1.10 -33.63
C THR A 100 -4.62 1.24 -34.33
N LEU A 101 -5.13 2.46 -34.49
CA LEU A 101 -6.37 2.74 -35.23
C LEU A 101 -6.21 2.37 -36.72
N GLY A 102 -5.05 2.62 -37.32
CA GLY A 102 -4.74 2.21 -38.69
C GLY A 102 -4.72 0.69 -38.86
N MET A 103 -4.13 -0.03 -37.89
CA MET A 103 -4.17 -1.50 -37.87
C MET A 103 -5.60 -2.01 -37.72
N LEU A 104 -6.38 -1.46 -36.78
CA LEU A 104 -7.80 -1.82 -36.59
C LEU A 104 -8.62 -1.58 -37.86
N ALA A 105 -8.42 -0.45 -38.55
CA ALA A 105 -9.07 -0.17 -39.83
C ALA A 105 -8.65 -1.15 -40.93
N SER A 106 -7.38 -1.57 -40.94
CA SER A 106 -6.90 -2.60 -41.88
C SER A 106 -7.52 -3.97 -41.60
N GLU A 107 -7.69 -4.33 -40.33
CA GLU A 107 -8.36 -5.56 -39.92
C GLU A 107 -9.85 -5.51 -40.26
N GLN A 108 -10.53 -4.40 -39.99
CA GLN A 108 -11.91 -4.22 -40.36
C GLN A 108 -12.11 -4.35 -41.88
N ARG A 109 -11.22 -3.78 -42.70
CA ARG A 109 -11.27 -3.95 -44.15
C ARG A 109 -11.03 -5.40 -44.57
N LYS A 110 -10.11 -6.13 -43.92
CA LYS A 110 -9.89 -7.56 -44.17
C LYS A 110 -11.13 -8.38 -43.82
N VAL A 111 -11.74 -8.14 -42.67
CA VAL A 111 -12.97 -8.82 -42.23
C VAL A 111 -14.13 -8.52 -43.18
N SER A 112 -14.30 -7.26 -43.59
CA SER A 112 -15.32 -6.89 -44.58
C SER A 112 -15.09 -7.60 -45.92
N GLY A 113 -13.85 -7.66 -46.40
CA GLY A 113 -13.53 -8.37 -47.64
C GLY A 113 -13.76 -9.88 -47.59
N VAL A 114 -13.64 -10.51 -46.41
CA VAL A 114 -13.97 -11.93 -46.20
C VAL A 114 -15.49 -12.14 -46.18
N LEU A 115 -16.25 -11.21 -45.61
CA LEU A 115 -17.72 -11.27 -45.59
C LEU A 115 -18.31 -11.06 -46.99
N ASP A 116 -17.77 -10.13 -47.78
CA ASP A 116 -18.21 -9.89 -49.17
C ASP A 116 -17.86 -11.07 -50.10
N ALA A 117 -16.79 -11.82 -49.80
CA ALA A 117 -16.44 -13.05 -50.54
C ALA A 117 -17.38 -14.23 -50.24
N HIS A 118 -18.28 -14.09 -49.26
CA HIS A 118 -19.24 -15.11 -48.85
C HIS A 118 -20.70 -14.66 -49.09
N GLU A 119 -20.96 -13.90 -50.17
CA GLU A 119 -22.33 -13.73 -50.67
C GLU A 119 -22.83 -15.07 -51.23
N PRO A 120 -23.86 -15.72 -50.64
CA PRO A 120 -24.31 -17.01 -51.12
C PRO A 120 -25.09 -16.83 -52.42
N ALA A 121 -24.60 -17.44 -53.49
CA ALA A 121 -25.38 -17.65 -54.70
C ALA A 121 -26.73 -18.28 -54.34
N GLY A 122 -27.80 -17.62 -54.77
CA GLY A 122 -29.18 -18.00 -54.47
C GLY A 122 -29.52 -19.44 -54.85
N ASP A 123 -30.52 -19.96 -54.16
CA ASP A 123 -31.36 -21.11 -54.54
C ASP A 123 -30.93 -22.53 -54.13
N ALA A 124 -30.03 -22.71 -53.15
CA ALA A 124 -29.77 -24.03 -52.53
C ALA A 124 -29.97 -24.12 -50.99
N GLN A 125 -30.34 -23.03 -50.32
CA GLN A 125 -30.23 -22.93 -48.85
C GLN A 125 -31.44 -23.41 -48.03
N ALA A 126 -32.58 -23.79 -48.64
CA ALA A 126 -33.78 -24.11 -47.86
C ALA A 126 -33.68 -25.41 -47.04
N SER A 127 -32.87 -26.40 -47.48
CA SER A 127 -32.73 -27.67 -46.77
C SER A 127 -31.58 -27.68 -45.76
N GLY A 128 -30.49 -26.94 -46.02
CA GLY A 128 -29.34 -26.86 -45.11
C GLY A 128 -29.51 -25.81 -44.00
N ALA A 129 -30.31 -24.77 -44.22
CA ALA A 129 -30.55 -23.73 -43.20
C ALA A 129 -31.29 -24.26 -41.97
N VAL A 130 -32.17 -25.27 -42.13
CA VAL A 130 -32.89 -25.89 -41.01
C VAL A 130 -31.94 -26.75 -40.17
N GLU A 131 -31.09 -27.56 -40.80
CA GLU A 131 -30.11 -28.42 -40.11
C GLU A 131 -29.00 -27.60 -39.42
N ILE A 132 -28.57 -26.49 -40.02
CA ILE A 132 -27.62 -25.54 -39.41
C ILE A 132 -28.25 -24.80 -38.22
N GLN A 133 -29.54 -24.44 -38.31
CA GLN A 133 -30.27 -23.82 -37.19
C GLN A 133 -30.43 -24.80 -36.02
N ASP A 134 -30.75 -26.06 -36.29
CA ASP A 134 -30.87 -27.08 -35.25
C ASP A 134 -29.51 -27.40 -34.61
N SER A 135 -28.43 -27.50 -35.40
CA SER A 135 -27.06 -27.64 -34.86
C SER A 135 -26.64 -26.45 -34.00
N THR A 136 -26.99 -25.23 -34.42
CA THR A 136 -26.71 -24.02 -33.64
C THR A 136 -27.50 -23.99 -32.34
N ARG A 137 -28.76 -24.45 -32.37
CA ARG A 137 -29.62 -24.56 -31.18
C ARG A 137 -29.10 -25.61 -30.20
N GLU A 138 -28.63 -26.74 -30.70
CA GLU A 138 -28.00 -27.79 -29.89
C GLU A 138 -26.69 -27.28 -29.25
N ALA A 139 -25.84 -26.61 -30.02
CA ALA A 139 -24.62 -25.99 -29.50
C ALA A 139 -24.90 -24.96 -28.40
N LEU A 140 -25.89 -24.09 -28.58
CA LEU A 140 -26.30 -23.11 -27.56
C LEU A 140 -26.85 -23.77 -26.30
N THR A 141 -27.55 -24.91 -26.43
CA THR A 141 -28.05 -25.68 -25.29
C THR A 141 -26.90 -26.30 -24.51
N MET A 142 -25.94 -26.92 -25.21
CA MET A 142 -24.74 -27.52 -24.61
C MET A 142 -23.87 -26.47 -23.90
N ILE A 143 -23.69 -25.30 -24.52
CA ILE A 143 -23.00 -24.15 -23.92
C ILE A 143 -23.76 -23.68 -22.67
N GLY A 144 -25.09 -23.56 -22.73
CA GLY A 144 -25.92 -23.17 -21.59
C GLY A 144 -25.82 -24.13 -20.41
N GLU A 145 -25.78 -25.44 -20.66
CA GLU A 145 -25.58 -26.46 -19.64
C GLU A 145 -24.18 -26.37 -19.01
N GLN A 146 -23.14 -26.19 -19.82
CA GLN A 146 -21.76 -26.00 -19.33
C GLN A 146 -21.62 -24.74 -18.48
N LEU A 147 -22.15 -23.60 -18.94
CA LEU A 147 -22.15 -22.34 -18.17
C LEU A 147 -22.92 -22.50 -16.86
N THR A 148 -24.06 -23.19 -16.88
CA THR A 148 -24.83 -23.45 -15.66
C THR A 148 -24.04 -24.32 -14.68
N GLY A 149 -23.29 -25.30 -15.17
CA GLY A 149 -22.38 -26.12 -14.36
C GLY A 149 -21.26 -25.29 -13.72
N LEU A 150 -20.60 -24.44 -14.52
CA LEU A 150 -19.54 -23.54 -14.04
C LEU A 150 -20.04 -22.54 -13.00
N ILE A 151 -21.22 -21.95 -13.22
CA ILE A 151 -21.83 -21.02 -12.26
C ILE A 151 -22.12 -21.71 -10.92
N ARG A 152 -22.64 -22.95 -10.92
CA ARG A 152 -22.87 -23.70 -9.68
C ARG A 152 -21.56 -23.98 -8.94
N GLN A 153 -20.52 -24.38 -9.65
CA GLN A 153 -19.21 -24.65 -9.07
C GLN A 153 -18.59 -23.37 -8.47
N GLU A 154 -18.71 -22.24 -9.17
CA GLU A 154 -18.20 -20.96 -8.70
C GLU A 154 -18.95 -20.47 -7.46
N ILE A 155 -20.29 -20.61 -7.44
CA ILE A 155 -21.09 -20.30 -6.26
C ILE A 155 -20.66 -21.19 -5.08
N GLU A 156 -20.51 -22.49 -5.29
CA GLU A 156 -20.08 -23.41 -4.24
C GLU A 156 -18.67 -23.09 -3.73
N ALA A 157 -17.74 -22.80 -4.63
CA ALA A 157 -16.37 -22.41 -4.28
C ALA A 157 -16.33 -21.10 -3.50
N CYS A 158 -17.12 -20.10 -3.91
CA CYS A 158 -17.23 -18.81 -3.22
C CYS A 158 -17.79 -18.98 -1.80
N PHE A 159 -18.85 -19.78 -1.63
CA PHE A 159 -19.41 -20.07 -0.32
C PHE A 159 -18.44 -20.85 0.58
N ARG A 160 -17.70 -21.82 0.03
CA ARG A 160 -16.67 -22.54 0.78
C ARG A 160 -15.54 -21.59 1.19
N GLN A 161 -14.97 -20.81 0.28
CA GLN A 161 -13.91 -19.87 0.61
C GLN A 161 -14.33 -18.85 1.68
N TYR A 162 -15.55 -18.30 1.57
CA TYR A 162 -16.07 -17.38 2.57
C TYR A 162 -16.36 -18.08 3.91
N GLY A 163 -16.96 -19.26 3.87
CA GLY A 163 -17.29 -20.07 5.04
C GLY A 163 -16.07 -20.56 5.79
N ASP A 164 -15.06 -21.04 5.07
CA ASP A 164 -13.79 -21.54 5.60
C ASP A 164 -12.99 -20.38 6.20
N ALA A 165 -12.88 -19.23 5.53
CA ALA A 165 -12.22 -18.05 6.09
C ALA A 165 -12.95 -17.51 7.34
N LEU A 166 -14.28 -17.57 7.37
CA LEU A 166 -15.06 -17.19 8.53
C LEU A 166 -14.88 -18.19 9.68
N ALA A 167 -14.85 -19.49 9.38
CA ALA A 167 -14.62 -20.56 10.34
C ALA A 167 -13.22 -20.50 10.94
N GLU A 168 -12.18 -20.23 10.13
CA GLU A 168 -10.81 -20.02 10.61
C GLU A 168 -10.72 -18.78 11.52
N ARG A 169 -11.37 -17.68 11.14
CA ARG A 169 -11.39 -16.45 11.95
C ARG A 169 -12.13 -16.66 13.27
N LEU A 170 -13.23 -17.41 13.25
CA LEU A 170 -13.98 -17.77 14.46
C LEU A 170 -13.17 -18.73 15.34
N ALA A 171 -12.60 -19.79 14.79
CA ALA A 171 -11.82 -20.78 15.52
C ALA A 171 -10.56 -20.16 16.13
N GLY A 172 -9.77 -19.42 15.34
CA GLY A 172 -8.58 -18.72 15.81
C GLY A 172 -8.92 -17.59 16.79
N GLY A 173 -9.95 -16.80 16.52
CA GLY A 173 -10.38 -15.71 17.39
C GLY A 173 -10.97 -16.17 18.73
N LEU A 174 -11.74 -17.27 18.74
CA LEU A 174 -12.25 -17.88 19.97
C LEU A 174 -11.14 -18.60 20.74
N ALA A 175 -10.24 -19.33 20.07
CA ALA A 175 -9.11 -19.98 20.73
C ALA A 175 -8.23 -18.95 21.44
N VAL A 176 -7.82 -17.87 20.76
CA VAL A 176 -7.01 -16.79 21.36
C VAL A 176 -7.73 -16.12 22.53
N ARG A 177 -9.05 -15.92 22.42
CA ARG A 177 -9.83 -15.33 23.52
C ARG A 177 -9.98 -16.26 24.71
N LEU A 178 -10.14 -17.56 24.47
CA LEU A 178 -10.22 -18.57 25.52
C LEU A 178 -8.87 -18.74 26.21
N ASP A 179 -7.76 -18.80 25.46
CA ASP A 179 -6.40 -18.84 26.01
C ASP A 179 -6.11 -17.59 26.85
N ALA A 180 -6.46 -16.39 26.36
CA ALA A 180 -6.30 -15.15 27.12
C ALA A 180 -7.17 -15.11 28.39
N MET A 181 -8.35 -15.74 28.38
CA MET A 181 -9.19 -15.88 29.56
C MET A 181 -8.63 -16.91 30.55
N GLU A 182 -8.10 -18.03 30.05
CA GLU A 182 -7.44 -19.06 30.87
C GLU A 182 -6.18 -18.51 31.54
N ASP A 183 -5.35 -17.75 30.83
CA ASP A 183 -4.18 -17.07 31.41
C ASP A 183 -4.56 -16.06 32.49
N ARG A 184 -5.65 -15.29 32.29
CA ARG A 184 -6.17 -14.39 33.32
C ARG A 184 -6.67 -15.16 34.55
N LEU A 185 -7.37 -16.27 34.35
CA LEU A 185 -7.86 -17.12 35.45
C LEU A 185 -6.72 -17.80 36.21
N ARG A 186 -5.67 -18.24 35.51
CA ARG A 186 -4.46 -18.82 36.10
C ARG A 186 -3.68 -17.79 36.92
N THR A 187 -3.63 -16.55 36.44
CA THR A 187 -3.01 -15.42 37.15
C THR A 187 -3.80 -15.04 38.41
N ILE A 188 -5.13 -15.17 38.39
CA ILE A 188 -6.00 -14.91 39.57
C ILE A 188 -5.95 -16.08 40.58
N GLY A 189 -5.79 -17.32 40.11
CA GLY A 189 -5.66 -18.51 40.96
C GLY A 189 -4.30 -18.65 41.66
N ALA A 190 -3.27 -17.96 41.16
CA ALA A 190 -1.96 -17.83 41.80
C ALA A 190 -1.88 -16.55 42.65
N GLY A 191 -2.81 -16.38 43.59
CA GLY A 191 -2.74 -15.25 44.53
C GLY A 191 -1.65 -15.47 45.59
N PRO A 192 -0.85 -14.46 45.97
CA PRO A 192 -0.43 -14.32 47.35
C PRO A 192 -1.61 -13.81 48.19
N ALA A 193 -1.83 -14.46 49.32
CA ALA A 193 -2.92 -14.17 50.25
C ALA A 193 -2.74 -12.83 50.99
N GLY A 194 -3.70 -11.91 50.78
CA GLY A 194 -4.21 -10.91 51.74
C GLY A 194 -3.38 -9.63 52.01
N PRO A 195 -3.96 -8.62 52.71
CA PRO A 195 -5.31 -8.57 53.30
C PRO A 195 -6.16 -7.31 52.97
N ALA A 196 -7.48 -7.50 53.09
CA ALA A 196 -8.56 -6.62 53.53
C ALA A 196 -8.50 -5.07 53.36
N GLU A 197 -9.63 -4.54 52.85
CA GLU A 197 -10.05 -3.13 52.87
C GLU A 197 -10.00 -2.49 54.28
N PRO A 198 -10.12 -1.14 54.35
CA PRO A 198 -11.47 -0.63 54.59
C PRO A 198 -11.84 0.61 53.76
N THR A 199 -13.04 0.55 53.18
CA THR A 199 -14.12 1.55 53.17
C THR A 199 -13.86 2.97 52.63
N ALA A 200 -14.47 3.21 51.47
CA ALA A 200 -15.34 4.35 51.12
C ALA A 200 -15.19 5.67 51.91
N ALA A 201 -14.69 6.70 51.23
CA ALA A 201 -15.06 8.09 51.47
C ALA A 201 -15.73 8.65 50.22
N VAL A 202 -17.05 8.68 50.30
CA VAL A 202 -17.97 9.39 49.41
C VAL A 202 -17.68 10.90 49.51
N HIS A 203 -17.38 11.53 48.39
CA HIS A 203 -17.66 12.96 48.19
C HIS A 203 -18.39 13.14 46.86
N ASP A 204 -19.69 12.89 46.91
CA ASP A 204 -20.65 13.69 46.15
C ASP A 204 -20.58 15.13 46.68
N THR A 205 -20.34 16.08 45.78
CA THR A 205 -20.78 17.47 45.96
C THR A 205 -21.52 17.91 44.70
N PRO A 206 -22.85 18.06 44.75
CA PRO A 206 -23.64 18.71 43.71
C PRO A 206 -23.70 20.24 43.96
N GLY A 207 -23.76 21.02 42.88
CA GLY A 207 -24.06 22.46 42.89
C GLY A 207 -22.81 23.37 42.86
N ALA A 208 -22.76 24.47 42.12
CA ALA A 208 -23.83 25.28 41.56
C ALA A 208 -23.38 25.93 40.23
N ALA A 209 -24.35 26.09 39.32
CA ALA A 209 -24.29 27.11 38.29
C ALA A 209 -24.28 28.48 38.96
N SER A 210 -23.38 29.37 38.53
CA SER A 210 -23.49 30.81 38.81
C SER A 210 -23.07 31.56 37.55
N MET A 211 -24.05 32.24 36.96
CA MET A 211 -23.87 33.32 36.00
C MET A 211 -23.28 34.53 36.73
N GLU A 212 -22.25 35.13 36.15
CA GLU A 212 -22.14 36.57 35.85
C GLU A 212 -21.07 36.77 34.76
#